data_AF-A0A379WPR2-F1
#
_entry.id   AF-A0A379WPR2-F1
#
_cell.length_a   1.000
_cell.length_b   1.000
_cell.length_c   1.000
_cell.angle_alpha   90.00
_cell.angle_beta   90.00
_cell.angle_gamma   90.00
#
_symmetry.space_group_name_H-M   'P 1'
#
loop_
_entity.id
_entity.type
_entity.pdbx_description
1 polymer ?
#
loop_
_entity_poly.entity_id
_entity_poly.type
_entity_poly.pdbx_seq_one_letter_code
_entity_poly.pdbx_strand_id
1 'polypeptide(L)'
;MEDQKRSAPLTWVGALGSILLAMASPQAGMAALTGTLAGTRQGMISFTQQNEQEADRIGIQVLQRAGFDPQAMPSFLEKLLDQARYSTRPPEILLTHPLPESRLADARNRANQMRPVVCNLPPTFISPKRAPWECTIPDVTSLPATCWISGLKATCVSNMRRNMARALQAMEASKYG
;
A
#
# COMPACT_ATOMS: atom_id res chain seq x y z
N MET A 1 -15.84 5.98 -3.77
CA MET A 1 -17.12 5.93 -4.54
C MET A 1 -17.62 7.33 -4.94
N GLU A 2 -17.17 8.42 -4.32
CA GLU A 2 -17.58 9.78 -4.70
C GLU A 2 -17.05 10.25 -6.05
N ASP A 3 -15.78 10.01 -6.37
CA ASP A 3 -15.21 10.54 -7.61
C ASP A 3 -15.70 9.80 -8.88
N GLN A 4 -16.02 8.51 -8.77
CA GLN A 4 -16.70 7.77 -9.83
C GLN A 4 -18.11 8.32 -10.13
N LYS A 5 -18.81 8.81 -9.09
CA LYS A 5 -20.09 9.51 -9.23
C LYS A 5 -19.92 10.90 -9.86
N ARG A 6 -18.77 11.56 -9.64
CA ARG A 6 -18.45 12.87 -10.24
C ARG A 6 -18.06 12.79 -11.72
N SER A 7 -17.42 11.71 -12.16
CA SER A 7 -17.03 11.53 -13.57
C SER A 7 -18.14 10.94 -14.46
N ALA A 8 -19.15 10.31 -13.85
CA ALA A 8 -20.32 9.77 -14.55
C ALA A 8 -21.08 10.82 -15.39
N PRO A 9 -21.43 12.02 -14.88
CA PRO A 9 -22.11 13.03 -15.69
C PRO A 9 -21.23 13.53 -16.86
N LEU A 10 -19.92 13.66 -16.66
CA LEU A 10 -18.99 14.10 -17.72
C LEU A 10 -18.93 13.11 -18.89
N THR A 11 -18.97 11.81 -18.58
CA THR A 11 -19.02 10.72 -19.57
C THR A 11 -20.30 10.79 -20.41
N TRP A 12 -21.44 11.00 -19.75
CA TRP A 12 -22.74 11.13 -20.42
C TRP A 12 -22.83 12.38 -21.30
N VAL A 13 -22.32 13.52 -20.82
CA VAL A 13 -22.26 14.77 -21.59
C VAL A 13 -21.38 14.61 -22.83
N GLY A 14 -20.20 13.99 -22.70
CA GLY A 14 -19.32 13.71 -23.84
C GLY A 14 -19.98 12.77 -24.86
N ALA A 15 -20.63 11.70 -24.41
CA ALA A 15 -21.33 10.77 -25.28
C ALA A 15 -22.49 11.45 -26.03
N LEU A 16 -23.35 12.19 -25.34
CA LEU A 16 -24.46 12.94 -25.95
C LEU A 16 -23.96 14.01 -26.92
N GLY A 17 -22.95 14.80 -26.53
CA GLY A 17 -22.35 15.82 -27.39
C GLY A 17 -21.74 15.24 -28.67
N SER A 18 -21.12 14.06 -28.57
CA SER A 18 -20.56 13.37 -29.73
C SER A 18 -21.60 12.74 -30.67
N ILE A 19 -22.74 12.30 -30.14
CA ILE A 19 -23.91 11.88 -30.95
C ILE A 19 -24.49 13.08 -31.72
N LEU A 20 -24.63 14.24 -31.05
CA LEU A 20 -25.09 15.47 -31.71
C LEU A 20 -24.12 15.93 -32.80
N LEU A 21 -22.82 15.82 -32.56
CA LEU A 21 -21.79 16.16 -33.56
C LEU A 21 -21.80 15.19 -34.74
N ALA A 22 -22.16 13.92 -34.53
CA ALA A 22 -22.31 12.92 -35.59
C ALA A 22 -23.44 13.25 -36.57
N MET A 23 -24.49 13.94 -36.11
CA MET A 23 -25.58 14.42 -36.97
C MET A 23 -25.13 15.53 -37.93
N ALA A 24 -24.18 16.37 -37.50
CA ALA A 24 -23.60 17.42 -38.34
C ALA A 24 -22.46 16.91 -39.23
N SER A 25 -21.64 16.01 -38.70
CA SER A 25 -20.52 15.40 -39.43
C SER A 25 -20.23 14.00 -38.87
N PRO A 26 -20.51 12.93 -39.64
CA PRO A 26 -20.33 11.55 -39.17
C PRO A 26 -18.90 11.25 -38.68
N GLN A 27 -17.90 11.76 -39.39
CA GLN A 27 -16.49 11.56 -39.05
C GLN A 27 -16.10 12.27 -37.74
N ALA A 28 -16.55 13.51 -37.52
CA ALA A 28 -16.20 14.24 -36.30
C ALA A 28 -16.96 13.72 -35.07
N GLY A 29 -18.21 13.29 -35.24
CA GLY A 29 -18.97 12.64 -34.17
C GLY A 29 -18.33 11.32 -33.73
N MET A 30 -17.89 10.48 -34.67
CA MET A 30 -17.16 9.26 -34.35
C MET A 30 -15.82 9.53 -33.66
N ALA A 31 -15.08 10.55 -34.11
CA ALA A 31 -13.84 10.96 -33.46
C ALA A 31 -14.09 11.45 -32.02
N ALA A 32 -15.13 12.25 -31.80
CA ALA A 32 -15.52 12.76 -30.48
C ALA A 32 -16.02 11.63 -29.55
N LEU A 33 -16.78 10.67 -30.06
CA LEU A 33 -17.20 9.48 -29.33
C LEU A 33 -15.98 8.68 -28.85
N THR A 34 -15.04 8.43 -29.76
CA THR A 34 -13.82 7.67 -29.48
C THR A 34 -12.94 8.40 -28.46
N GLY A 35 -12.79 9.72 -28.58
CA GLY A 35 -12.08 10.55 -27.62
C GLY A 35 -12.72 10.55 -26.23
N THR A 36 -14.06 10.64 -26.17
CA THR A 36 -14.81 10.54 -24.91
C THR A 36 -14.60 9.17 -24.25
N LEU A 37 -14.68 8.09 -25.02
CA LEU A 37 -14.51 6.74 -24.50
C LEU A 37 -13.06 6.48 -24.05
N ALA A 38 -12.08 6.99 -24.79
CA ALA A 38 -10.67 6.91 -24.42
C ALA A 38 -10.38 7.69 -23.12
N GLY A 39 -10.88 8.92 -23.01
CA GLY A 39 -10.70 9.74 -21.82
C GLY A 39 -11.33 9.13 -20.56
N THR A 40 -12.51 8.52 -20.70
CA THR A 40 -13.21 7.88 -19.57
C THR A 40 -12.49 6.61 -19.12
N ARG A 41 -11.98 5.79 -20.05
CA ARG A 41 -11.13 4.64 -19.72
C ARG A 41 -9.83 5.05 -19.02
N GLN A 42 -9.16 6.10 -19.50
CA GLN A 42 -7.95 6.61 -18.88
C GLN A 42 -8.21 7.10 -17.44
N GLY A 43 -9.33 7.79 -17.24
CA GLY A 43 -9.78 8.21 -15.91
C GLY A 43 -9.94 7.02 -14.96
N MET A 44 -10.67 5.98 -15.38
CA MET A 44 -10.88 4.77 -14.57
C MET A 44 -9.56 4.11 -14.14
N ILE A 45 -8.59 3.96 -15.05
CA ILE A 45 -7.28 3.37 -14.72
C ILE A 45 -6.56 4.22 -13.68
N SER A 46 -6.57 5.54 -13.85
CA SER A 46 -5.90 6.49 -12.94
C SER A 46 -6.52 6.46 -11.54
N PHE A 47 -7.85 6.35 -11.44
CA PHE A 47 -8.54 6.21 -10.16
C PHE A 47 -8.21 4.89 -9.45
N THR A 48 -8.19 3.77 -10.19
CA THR A 48 -7.79 2.49 -9.61
C THR A 48 -6.37 2.57 -9.07
N GLN A 49 -5.43 3.18 -9.80
CA GLN A 49 -4.05 3.37 -9.33
C GLN A 49 -3.95 4.24 -8.06
N GLN A 50 -4.78 5.27 -7.91
CA GLN A 50 -4.79 6.09 -6.68
C GLN A 50 -5.31 5.31 -5.47
N ASN A 51 -6.36 4.51 -5.64
CA ASN A 51 -6.90 3.66 -4.57
C ASN A 51 -5.87 2.63 -4.11
N GLU A 52 -5.16 2.05 -5.07
CA GLU A 52 -4.06 1.13 -4.86
C GLU A 52 -2.90 1.76 -4.07
N GLN A 53 -2.50 2.99 -4.39
CA GLN A 53 -1.46 3.72 -3.66
C GLN A 53 -1.87 4.03 -2.22
N GLU A 54 -3.13 4.40 -1.98
CA GLU A 54 -3.63 4.64 -0.63
C GLU A 54 -3.70 3.34 0.17
N ALA A 55 -4.08 2.23 -0.48
CA ALA A 55 -4.05 0.91 0.13
C ALA A 55 -2.63 0.50 0.56
N ASP A 56 -1.61 0.75 -0.27
CA ASP A 56 -0.20 0.50 0.09
C ASP A 56 0.25 1.37 1.26
N ARG A 57 -0.11 2.66 1.24
CA ARG A 57 0.23 3.62 2.30
C ARG A 57 -0.33 3.19 3.65
N ILE A 58 -1.58 2.74 3.69
CA ILE A 58 -2.20 2.24 4.92
C ILE A 58 -1.61 0.88 5.26
N GLY A 59 -1.42 0.01 4.27
CA GLY A 59 -0.88 -1.33 4.44
C GLY A 59 0.50 -1.35 5.08
N ILE A 60 1.42 -0.49 4.65
CA ILE A 60 2.78 -0.42 5.22
C ILE A 60 2.77 0.06 6.68
N GLN A 61 1.87 0.99 7.01
CA GLN A 61 1.68 1.42 8.41
C GLN A 61 1.10 0.29 9.26
N VAL A 62 0.17 -0.49 8.71
CA VAL A 62 -0.41 -1.65 9.38
C VAL A 62 0.67 -2.72 9.61
N LEU A 63 1.53 -3.00 8.62
CA LEU A 63 2.66 -3.92 8.77
C LEU A 63 3.58 -3.49 9.91
N GLN A 64 3.98 -2.21 9.92
CA GLN A 64 4.84 -1.66 10.97
C GLN A 64 4.18 -1.76 12.36
N ARG A 65 2.89 -1.43 12.47
CA ARG A 65 2.13 -1.51 13.74
C ARG A 65 1.95 -2.94 14.22
N ALA A 66 1.76 -3.88 13.30
CA ALA A 66 1.71 -5.31 13.58
C ALA A 66 3.09 -5.91 13.89
N GLY A 67 4.14 -5.08 13.87
CA GLY A 67 5.49 -5.48 14.17
C GLY A 67 6.27 -6.06 12.99
N PHE A 68 5.65 -6.28 11.82
CA PHE A 68 6.33 -6.81 10.63
C PHE A 68 7.32 -5.81 10.03
N ASP A 69 8.28 -6.33 9.26
CA ASP A 69 9.27 -5.52 8.53
C ASP A 69 8.59 -4.66 7.44
N PRO A 70 8.66 -3.32 7.51
CA PRO A 70 8.13 -2.45 6.46
C PRO A 70 8.79 -2.67 5.10
N GLN A 71 10.03 -3.18 5.05
CA GLN A 71 10.75 -3.49 3.81
C GLN A 71 10.24 -4.77 3.13
N ALA A 72 9.46 -5.60 3.83
CA ALA A 72 8.87 -6.80 3.24
C ALA A 72 7.85 -6.46 2.14
N MET A 73 7.14 -5.34 2.25
CA MET A 73 6.17 -4.89 1.25
C MET A 73 6.83 -4.56 -0.10
N PRO A 74 7.79 -3.62 -0.21
CA PRO A 74 8.43 -3.33 -1.49
C PRO A 74 9.18 -4.54 -2.05
N SER A 75 9.78 -5.38 -1.18
CA SER A 75 10.44 -6.62 -1.60
C SER A 75 9.46 -7.62 -2.22
N PHE A 76 8.24 -7.72 -1.71
CA PHE A 76 7.18 -8.56 -2.28
C PHE A 76 6.73 -8.03 -3.65
N LEU A 77 6.51 -6.72 -3.76
CA LEU A 77 6.12 -6.08 -5.02
C LEU A 77 7.19 -6.23 -6.11
N GLU A 78 8.47 -6.10 -5.73
CA GLU A 78 9.60 -6.35 -6.64
C GLU A 78 9.60 -7.79 -7.16
N LYS A 79 9.40 -8.79 -6.29
CA LYS A 79 9.30 -10.20 -6.71
C LYS A 79 8.15 -10.43 -7.70
N LEU A 80 7.00 -9.78 -7.49
CA LEU A 80 5.88 -9.85 -8.44
C LEU A 80 6.24 -9.23 -9.79
N LEU A 81 6.95 -8.09 -9.78
CA LEU A 81 7.39 -7.42 -10.99
C LEU A 81 8.40 -8.27 -11.76
N ASP A 82 9.37 -8.86 -11.05
CA ASP A 82 10.35 -9.78 -11.63
C ASP A 82 9.66 -11.00 -12.24
N GLN A 83 8.73 -11.62 -11.50
CA GLN A 83 7.96 -12.75 -12.02
C GLN A 83 7.13 -12.37 -13.26
N ALA A 84 6.56 -11.17 -13.29
CA ALA A 84 5.80 -10.69 -14.45
C ALA A 84 6.70 -10.43 -15.67
N ARG A 85 7.97 -10.05 -15.49
CA ARG A 85 8.95 -9.85 -16.57
C ARG A 85 9.38 -11.17 -17.21
N TYR A 86 9.60 -12.20 -16.39
CA TYR A 86 10.16 -13.48 -16.85
C TYR A 86 9.12 -14.58 -17.11
N SER A 87 7.85 -14.37 -16.75
CA SER A 87 6.76 -15.33 -16.97
C SER A 87 5.88 -14.92 -18.14
N THR A 88 5.50 -15.89 -18.98
CA THR A 88 4.51 -15.68 -20.05
C THR A 88 3.11 -15.37 -19.50
N ARG A 89 2.82 -15.78 -18.26
CA ARG A 89 1.57 -15.47 -17.57
C ARG A 89 1.88 -14.62 -16.33
N PRO A 90 1.47 -13.33 -16.32
CA PRO A 90 1.64 -12.52 -15.13
C PRO A 90 0.81 -13.10 -13.98
N PRO A 91 1.25 -12.93 -12.71
CA PRO A 91 0.47 -13.31 -11.54
C PRO A 91 -0.94 -12.71 -11.58
N GLU A 92 -1.95 -13.46 -11.15
CA GLU A 92 -3.36 -13.02 -11.16
C GLU A 92 -3.58 -11.72 -10.34
N ILE A 93 -2.80 -11.54 -9.28
CA ILE A 93 -2.84 -10.32 -8.46
C ILE A 93 -2.54 -9.05 -9.27
N LEU A 94 -1.71 -9.14 -10.33
CA LEU A 94 -1.39 -7.99 -11.19
C LEU A 94 -2.48 -7.67 -12.21
N LEU A 95 -3.43 -8.59 -12.43
CA LEU A 95 -4.58 -8.37 -13.29
C LEU A 95 -5.62 -7.48 -12.60
N THR A 96 -5.79 -7.64 -11.28
CA THR A 96 -6.70 -6.82 -10.48
C THR A 96 -6.02 -5.61 -9.86
N HIS A 97 -4.75 -5.74 -9.48
CA HIS A 97 -3.94 -4.69 -8.88
C HIS A 97 -2.73 -4.39 -9.78
N PRO A 98 -2.87 -3.50 -10.79
CA PRO A 98 -1.76 -3.17 -11.66
C PRO A 98 -0.60 -2.56 -10.86
N LEU A 99 0.62 -2.98 -11.19
CA LEU A 99 1.84 -2.58 -10.50
C LEU A 99 2.74 -1.74 -11.43
N PRO A 100 2.48 -0.43 -11.58
CA PRO A 100 3.41 0.47 -12.26
C PRO A 100 4.69 0.66 -11.44
N GLU A 101 5.80 0.98 -12.09
CA GLU A 101 7.09 1.24 -11.41
C GLU A 101 6.99 2.37 -10.37
N SER A 102 6.08 3.33 -10.59
CA SER A 102 5.80 4.40 -9.63
C SER A 102 5.27 3.90 -8.28
N ARG A 103 4.48 2.82 -8.26
CA ARG A 103 4.01 2.20 -7.00
C ARG A 103 5.15 1.56 -6.23
N LEU A 104 6.00 0.80 -6.91
CA LEU A 104 7.18 0.18 -6.29
C LEU A 104 8.12 1.25 -5.70
N ALA A 105 8.33 2.35 -6.44
CA ALA A 105 9.13 3.47 -5.96
C ALA A 105 8.51 4.16 -4.73
N ASP A 106 7.20 4.42 -4.71
CA ASP A 106 6.52 4.99 -3.53
C ASP A 106 6.59 4.05 -2.32
N ALA A 107 6.32 2.75 -2.51
CA ALA A 107 6.42 1.75 -1.46
C ALA A 107 7.83 1.68 -0.85
N ARG A 108 8.88 1.70 -1.69
CA ARG A 108 10.28 1.77 -1.24
C ARG A 108 10.57 3.06 -0.48
N ASN A 109 10.14 4.21 -1.00
CA ASN A 109 10.36 5.49 -0.35
C ASN A 109 9.73 5.52 1.05
N ARG A 110 8.49 5.02 1.19
CA ARG A 110 7.81 4.91 2.49
C ARG A 110 8.52 3.95 3.44
N ALA A 111 8.90 2.77 2.95
CA ALA A 111 9.60 1.79 3.78
C ALA A 111 10.93 2.35 4.32
N ASN A 112 11.65 3.14 3.50
CA ASN A 112 12.91 3.78 3.89
C ASN A 112 12.75 4.90 4.92
N GLN A 113 11.58 5.55 4.96
CA GLN A 113 11.24 6.55 5.96
C GLN A 113 10.85 5.93 7.31
N MET A 114 10.56 4.62 7.33
CA MET A 114 10.21 3.90 8.54
C MET A 114 11.44 3.30 9.20
N ARG A 115 11.39 3.16 10.53
CA ARG A 115 12.47 2.51 11.28
C ARG A 115 12.56 1.03 10.86
N PRO A 116 13.76 0.51 10.57
CA PRO A 116 13.95 -0.90 10.27
C PRO A 116 13.47 -1.79 11.42
N VAL A 117 12.70 -2.83 11.09
CA VAL A 117 12.23 -3.84 12.05
C VAL A 117 12.67 -5.20 11.53
N VAL A 118 13.56 -5.89 12.25
CA VAL A 118 14.00 -7.23 11.87
C VAL A 118 13.13 -8.24 12.61
N CYS A 119 12.19 -8.83 11.88
CA CYS A 119 11.39 -9.92 12.40
C CYS A 119 12.07 -11.25 12.12
N ASN A 120 12.39 -11.99 13.19
CA ASN A 120 12.70 -13.40 13.05
C ASN A 120 11.37 -14.15 13.01
N LEU A 121 10.95 -14.58 11.82
CA LEU A 121 9.72 -15.35 11.70
C LEU A 121 9.90 -16.69 12.43
N PRO A 122 9.01 -17.08 13.35
CA PRO A 122 9.03 -18.43 13.87
C PRO A 122 8.74 -19.41 12.72
N PRO A 123 9.29 -20.65 12.75
CA PRO A 123 9.07 -21.66 11.71
C PRO A 123 7.58 -21.99 11.49
N THR A 124 6.72 -21.62 12.44
CA THR A 124 5.26 -21.75 12.37
C THR A 124 4.57 -20.70 11.50
N PHE A 125 5.24 -19.74 10.88
CA PHE A 125 4.59 -18.82 9.91
C PHE A 125 4.02 -19.58 8.69
N ILE A 126 4.50 -20.80 8.44
CA ILE A 126 3.94 -21.73 7.45
C ILE A 126 2.68 -22.45 7.99
N SER A 127 2.28 -22.23 9.25
CA SER A 127 1.15 -22.93 9.90
C SER A 127 0.18 -21.96 10.62
N PRO A 128 -1.14 -22.08 10.39
CA PRO A 128 -2.12 -21.03 10.70
C PRO A 128 -2.53 -20.91 12.18
N LYS A 129 -1.74 -21.41 13.14
CA LYS A 129 -2.16 -21.43 14.55
C LYS A 129 -1.09 -20.87 15.48
N ARG A 130 -1.29 -19.58 15.78
CA ARG A 130 -0.81 -18.80 16.96
C ARG A 130 0.70 -18.86 17.22
N ALA A 131 1.39 -17.77 16.91
CA ALA A 131 2.61 -17.37 17.61
C ALA A 131 2.63 -15.85 17.79
N PRO A 132 3.02 -15.33 18.97
CA PRO A 132 3.34 -13.92 19.11
C PRO A 132 4.61 -13.64 18.31
N TRP A 133 4.53 -12.69 17.39
CA TRP A 133 5.64 -12.25 16.55
C TRP A 133 6.74 -11.65 17.44
N GLU A 134 7.91 -12.27 17.48
CA GLU A 134 9.07 -11.76 18.21
C GLU A 134 9.92 -10.89 17.26
N CYS A 135 9.46 -9.66 16.99
CA CYS A 135 10.24 -8.73 16.16
C CYS A 135 11.26 -7.98 17.02
N THR A 136 12.53 -8.07 16.64
CA THR A 136 13.65 -7.46 17.37
C THR A 136 14.12 -6.25 16.59
N ILE A 137 14.25 -5.10 17.26
CA ILE A 137 14.82 -3.90 16.64
C ILE A 137 16.33 -4.15 16.54
N PRO A 138 16.94 -4.13 15.33
CA PRO A 138 18.33 -4.53 15.15
C PRO A 138 19.34 -3.56 15.78
N ASP A 139 18.94 -2.31 16.04
CA ASP A 139 19.86 -1.27 16.47
C ASP A 139 19.59 -0.77 17.91
N VAL A 140 20.32 -1.37 18.85
CA VAL A 140 20.38 -0.96 20.26
C VAL A 140 21.06 0.40 20.49
N THR A 141 21.77 0.95 19.50
CA THR A 141 22.46 2.25 19.65
C THR A 141 21.50 3.44 19.53
N SER A 142 20.31 3.22 18.96
CA SER A 142 19.22 4.22 18.87
C SER A 142 18.31 4.27 20.11
N LEU A 143 18.61 3.49 21.15
CA LEU A 143 17.80 3.42 22.37
C LEU A 143 18.11 4.60 23.31
N PRO A 144 17.10 5.13 24.04
CA PRO A 144 17.31 6.22 24.99
C PRO A 144 18.37 5.82 26.03
N ALA A 145 19.16 6.80 26.50
CA ALA A 145 20.31 6.58 27.40
C ALA A 145 19.97 5.77 28.67
N THR A 146 18.70 5.75 29.09
CA THR A 146 18.18 4.91 30.18
C THR A 146 18.38 3.41 29.97
N CYS A 147 18.61 2.96 28.73
CA CYS A 147 18.93 1.59 28.35
C CYS A 147 20.39 1.19 28.64
N TRP A 148 21.29 2.17 28.73
CA TRP A 148 22.72 1.97 28.96
C TRP A 148 23.08 1.91 30.46
N ILE A 149 22.24 2.49 31.32
CA ILE A 149 22.53 2.67 32.75
C ILE A 149 22.36 1.37 33.57
N SER A 150 21.61 0.37 33.07
CA SER A 150 21.27 -0.82 33.86
C SER A 150 22.18 -2.04 33.64
N GLY A 151 23.21 -1.96 32.78
CA GLY A 151 24.17 -3.05 32.55
C GLY A 151 23.58 -4.37 32.02
N LEU A 152 22.28 -4.45 31.80
CA LEU A 152 21.53 -5.65 31.47
C LEU A 152 20.71 -5.39 30.19
N LYS A 153 21.29 -5.70 29.04
CA LYS A 153 20.62 -5.56 27.72
C LYS A 153 19.21 -6.21 27.69
N ALA A 154 19.00 -7.28 28.47
CA ALA A 154 17.74 -8.00 28.57
C ALA A 154 16.59 -7.23 29.29
N THR A 155 16.90 -6.37 30.26
CA THR A 155 15.86 -5.60 30.99
C THR A 155 15.39 -4.37 30.22
N CYS A 156 16.21 -3.84 29.31
CA CYS A 156 15.83 -2.69 28.50
C CYS A 156 14.82 -3.06 27.39
N VAL A 157 15.08 -4.14 26.63
CA VAL A 157 14.17 -4.58 25.57
C VAL A 157 12.80 -4.97 26.14
N SER A 158 12.77 -5.63 27.31
CA SER A 158 11.52 -5.96 28.00
C SER A 158 10.77 -4.73 28.52
N ASN A 159 11.47 -3.71 29.03
CA ASN A 159 10.84 -2.43 29.40
C ASN A 159 10.30 -1.65 28.21
N MET A 160 11.01 -1.63 27.08
CA MET A 160 10.53 -0.97 25.87
C MET A 160 9.30 -1.66 25.30
N ARG A 161 9.26 -3.01 25.30
CA ARG A 161 8.06 -3.78 24.96
C ARG A 161 6.88 -3.43 25.85
N ARG A 162 7.08 -3.34 27.17
CA ARG A 162 6.02 -2.92 28.11
C ARG A 162 5.51 -1.50 27.85
N ASN A 163 6.40 -0.56 27.55
CA ASN A 163 6.02 0.82 27.25
C ASN A 163 5.31 0.94 25.91
N MET A 164 5.73 0.20 24.88
CA MET A 164 5.08 0.19 23.57
C MET A 164 3.71 -0.50 23.63
N ALA A 165 3.58 -1.59 24.39
CA ALA A 165 2.29 -2.23 24.66
C ALA A 165 1.32 -1.28 25.38
N ARG A 166 1.80 -0.52 26.37
CA ARG A 166 1.01 0.52 27.05
C ARG A 166 0.62 1.66 26.10
N ALA A 167 1.51 2.09 25.20
CA ALA A 167 1.22 3.12 24.22
C ALA A 167 0.14 2.67 23.21
N LEU A 168 0.21 1.41 22.75
CA LEU A 168 -0.85 0.82 21.91
C LEU A 168 -2.19 0.79 22.66
N GLN A 169 -2.19 0.34 23.91
CA GLN A 169 -3.39 0.27 24.74
C GLN A 169 -3.98 1.66 25.04
N ALA A 170 -3.13 2.68 25.22
CA ALA A 170 -3.54 4.07 25.38
C ALA A 170 -4.10 4.68 24.09
N MET A 171 -3.57 4.31 22.93
CA MET A 171 -4.13 4.72 21.64
C MET A 171 -5.48 4.05 21.37
N GLU A 172 -5.64 2.77 21.72
CA GLU A 172 -6.93 2.07 21.69
C GLU A 172 -7.96 2.78 22.57
N ALA A 173 -7.57 3.18 23.79
CA ALA A 173 -8.45 3.90 24.72
C ALA A 173 -8.83 5.30 24.20
N SER A 174 -7.92 6.01 23.52
CA SER A 174 -8.21 7.34 22.92
C SER A 174 -9.17 7.30 21.74
N LYS A 175 -9.40 6.12 21.16
CA LYS A 175 -10.26 5.95 19.97
C LYS A 175 -11.75 5.80 20.33
N TYR A 176 -12.08 5.59 21.61
CA TYR A 176 -13.43 5.36 22.12
C TYR A 176 -13.86 6.34 23.23
N GLY A 177 -13.12 7.44 23.41
CA GLY A 177 -13.40 8.50 24.38
C GLY A 177 -13.82 9.80 23.72
#